data_AF-A0A1V6H669-F1
#
_entry.id   AF-A0A1V6H669-F1
#
_cell.length_a   1.000
_cell.length_b   1.000
_cell.length_c   1.000
_cell.angle_alpha   90.00
_cell.angle_beta   90.00
_cell.angle_gamma   90.00
#
_symmetry.space_group_name_H-M   'P 1'
#
loop_
_entity.id
_entity.type
_entity.pdbx_description
1 polymer ?
#
loop_
_entity_poly.entity_id
_entity_poly.type
_entity_poly.pdbx_seq_one_letter_code
_entity_poly.pdbx_strand_id
1 'polypeptide(L)' 'MSKLGEVVEHNGVKIIGYKNLSGMVPFHASDVYAKNVQNVLLLLFPKGELNLDFEDEIIAGSIVAHEGAAWSPTA' A
#
# COMPACT_ATOMS: atom_id res chain seq x y z
N MET A 1 -22.30 -9.59 15.04
CA MET A 1 -21.51 -8.41 14.60
C MET A 1 -20.03 -8.74 14.73
N SER A 2 -19.17 -8.32 13.79
CA SER A 2 -17.71 -8.51 13.86
C SER A 2 -17.08 -7.62 14.93
N LYS A 3 -15.89 -8.01 15.43
CA LYS A 3 -15.09 -7.24 16.38
C LYS A 3 -13.62 -7.23 15.93
N LEU A 4 -12.98 -6.06 16.01
CA LEU A 4 -11.58 -5.90 15.60
C LEU A 4 -10.66 -6.71 16.51
N GLY A 5 -9.82 -7.55 15.91
CA GLY A 5 -8.87 -8.42 16.60
C GLY A 5 -9.43 -9.74 17.10
N GLU A 6 -10.74 -9.98 16.99
CA GLU A 6 -11.40 -11.17 17.56
C GLU A 6 -11.93 -12.12 16.49
N VAL A 7 -11.99 -13.41 16.85
CA VAL A 7 -12.80 -14.40 16.13
C VAL A 7 -14.04 -14.65 16.98
N VAL A 8 -15.19 -14.20 16.50
CA VAL A 8 -16.46 -14.29 17.23
C VAL A 8 -17.38 -15.32 16.59
N GLU A 9 -18.22 -15.98 17.39
CA GLU A 9 -19.28 -16.83 16.90
C GLU A 9 -20.64 -16.16 17.12
N HIS A 10 -21.48 -16.14 16.10
CA HIS A 10 -22.80 -15.54 16.16
C HIS A 10 -23.78 -16.36 15.33
N ASN A 11 -24.82 -16.89 15.98
CA ASN A 11 -25.84 -17.75 15.36
C ASN A 11 -25.24 -18.93 14.57
N GLY A 12 -24.22 -19.59 15.12
CA GLY A 12 -23.52 -20.72 14.48
C GLY A 12 -22.55 -20.33 13.35
N VAL A 13 -22.36 -19.03 13.10
CA VAL A 13 -21.40 -18.52 12.10
C VAL A 13 -20.16 -17.96 12.80
N LYS A 14 -18.98 -18.38 12.36
CA LYS A 14 -17.69 -17.83 12.81
C LYS A 14 -17.30 -16.62 11.96
N ILE A 15 -17.03 -15.49 12.62
CA ILE A 15 -16.68 -14.21 12.01
C ILE A 15 -15.24 -13.88 12.43
N ILE A 16 -14.33 -13.75 11.47
CA ILE A 16 -12.90 -13.51 11.69
C ILE A 16 -12.59 -12.03 11.50
N GLY A 17 -12.10 -11.36 12.55
CA GLY A 17 -11.83 -9.93 12.57
C GLY A 17 -10.36 -9.55 12.77
N TYR A 18 -9.39 -10.34 12.32
CA TYR A 18 -7.97 -10.08 12.57
C TYR A 18 -7.51 -8.68 12.10
N LYS A 19 -6.77 -7.96 12.96
CA LYS A 19 -6.29 -6.59 12.69
C LYS A 19 -5.13 -6.54 11.69
N ASN A 20 -4.27 -7.55 11.67
CA ASN A 20 -3.08 -7.62 10.82
C ASN A 20 -2.95 -9.01 10.20
N LEU A 21 -3.76 -9.28 9.17
CA LEU A 21 -3.76 -10.59 8.51
C LEU A 21 -2.45 -10.85 7.76
N SER A 22 -1.87 -9.83 7.11
CA SER A 22 -0.58 -9.96 6.40
C SER A 22 0.57 -10.27 7.35
N GLY A 23 0.53 -9.77 8.59
CA GLY A 23 1.47 -10.13 9.64
C GLY A 23 1.46 -11.61 10.05
N MET A 24 0.42 -12.37 9.71
CA MET A 24 0.38 -13.83 9.94
C MET A 24 1.14 -14.62 8.88
N VAL A 25 1.49 -14.01 7.75
CA VAL A 25 2.30 -14.60 6.67
C VAL A 25 3.51 -13.71 6.33
N PRO A 26 4.36 -13.40 7.33
CA PRO A 26 5.32 -12.29 7.25
C PRO A 26 6.36 -12.46 6.13
N PHE A 27 6.78 -13.68 5.85
CA PHE A 27 7.74 -13.98 4.77
C PHE A 27 7.18 -13.56 3.40
N HIS A 28 6.01 -14.10 3.02
CA HIS A 28 5.38 -13.77 1.74
C HIS A 28 4.88 -12.33 1.67
N ALA A 29 4.37 -11.78 2.79
CA ALA A 29 3.97 -10.38 2.85
C ALA A 29 5.17 -9.44 2.58
N SER A 30 6.32 -9.74 3.16
CA SER A 30 7.55 -8.97 2.94
C SER A 30 8.05 -9.10 1.50
N ASP A 31 8.04 -10.30 0.92
CA ASP A 31 8.44 -10.54 -0.47
C ASP A 31 7.61 -9.71 -1.47
N VAL A 32 6.28 -9.72 -1.30
CA VAL A 32 5.38 -8.96 -2.18
C VAL A 32 5.56 -7.45 -1.96
N TYR A 33 5.69 -7.02 -0.70
CA TYR A 33 5.94 -5.61 -0.40
C TYR A 33 7.26 -5.10 -0.99
N ALA A 34 8.35 -5.88 -0.85
CA ALA A 34 9.65 -5.54 -1.41
C ALA A 34 9.60 -5.41 -2.93
N LYS A 35 8.92 -6.33 -3.62
CA LYS A 35 8.70 -6.25 -5.07
C LYS A 35 7.92 -5.00 -5.47
N ASN A 36 6.88 -4.64 -4.71
CA ASN A 36 6.11 -3.43 -4.98
C ASN A 36 6.97 -2.17 -4.83
N VAL A 37 7.77 -2.09 -3.76
CA VAL A 37 8.71 -0.97 -3.55
C VAL A 37 9.74 -0.91 -4.68
N GLN A 38 10.31 -2.06 -5.06
CA GLN A 38 11.24 -2.14 -6.18
C GLN A 38 10.62 -1.64 -7.49
N ASN A 39 9.38 -2.02 -7.80
CA ASN A 39 8.70 -1.58 -9.01
C ASN A 39 8.47 -0.06 -9.03
N VAL A 40 8.09 0.53 -7.90
CA VAL A 40 7.99 2.00 -7.77
C VAL A 40 9.35 2.66 -7.98
N LEU A 41 10.43 2.11 -7.43
CA LEU A 41 11.78 2.64 -7.66
C LEU A 41 12.20 2.54 -9.13
N LEU A 42 11.89 1.44 -9.82
CA LEU A 42 12.19 1.30 -11.25
C LEU A 42 11.41 2.31 -12.09
N LEU A 43 10.18 2.65 -11.69
CA LEU A 43 9.36 3.67 -12.34
C LEU A 43 9.95 5.08 -12.12
N LEU A 44 10.40 5.39 -10.91
CA LEU A 44 11.00 6.68 -10.55
C LEU A 44 12.42 6.87 -11.08
N PHE A 45 13.16 5.79 -11.34
CA PHE A 45 14.56 5.83 -11.76
C PHE A 45 14.80 5.03 -13.06
N PRO A 46 14.09 5.33 -14.17
CA PRO A 46 14.13 4.52 -15.38
C PRO A 46 15.52 4.46 -16.04
N LYS A 47 16.38 5.46 -15.77
CA LYS A 47 17.77 5.53 -16.24
C LYS A 47 18.79 5.66 -15.10
N GLY A 48 18.40 5.33 -13.87
CA GLY A 48 19.23 5.52 -12.68
C GLY A 48 19.25 6.95 -12.12
N GLU A 49 18.58 7.88 -12.78
CA GLU A 49 18.34 9.25 -12.31
C GLU A 49 16.87 9.42 -11.95
N LEU A 50 16.59 10.22 -10.92
CA LEU A 50 15.24 10.50 -10.48
C LEU A 50 14.47 11.23 -11.58
N ASN A 51 13.37 10.63 -12.03
CA ASN A 51 12.43 11.20 -12.97
C ASN A 51 11.04 11.24 -12.33
N LEU A 52 10.61 12.45 -11.94
CA LEU A 52 9.24 12.71 -11.46
C LEU A 52 8.39 13.13 -12.65
N ASP A 53 7.88 12.15 -13.38
CA ASP A 53 6.92 12.38 -14.46
C ASP A 53 5.51 12.52 -13.87
N PHE A 54 5.01 13.74 -13.75
CA PHE A 54 3.68 14.02 -13.18
C PHE A 54 2.54 13.71 -14.16
N GLU A 55 2.83 13.39 -15.42
CA GLU A 55 1.84 12.88 -16.37
C GLU A 55 1.63 11.37 -16.22
N ASP A 56 2.56 10.66 -15.57
CA ASP A 56 2.38 9.25 -15.21
C ASP A 56 1.40 9.13 -14.03
N GLU A 57 0.27 8.47 -14.26
CA GLU A 57 -0.82 8.35 -13.27
C GLU A 57 -0.37 7.65 -11.96
N ILE A 58 0.60 6.73 -12.04
CA ILE A 58 1.10 6.01 -10.86
C ILE A 58 1.98 6.96 -10.04
N ILE A 59 2.86 7.71 -10.67
CA ILE A 59 3.71 8.71 -10.00
C ILE A 59 2.81 9.81 -9.40
N ALA A 60 1.95 10.43 -10.20
CA ALA A 60 1.05 11.50 -9.77
C ALA A 60 0.09 11.06 -8.66
N GLY A 61 -0.44 9.83 -8.73
CA GLY A 61 -1.31 9.25 -7.72
C GLY A 61 -0.63 8.89 -6.41
N SER A 62 0.69 8.67 -6.43
CA SER A 62 1.46 8.22 -5.26
C SER A 62 2.06 9.37 -4.44
N ILE A 63 2.10 10.59 -4.98
CA ILE A 63 2.66 11.76 -4.30
C ILE A 63 1.64 12.35 -3.32
N VAL A 64 2.10 12.75 -2.13
CA VAL A 64 1.26 13.39 -1.10
C VAL A 64 1.66 14.86 -0.88
N ALA A 65 2.93 15.21 -1.14
CA ALA A 65 3.44 16.56 -1.04
C ALA A 65 4.62 16.76 -1.99
N HIS A 66 4.74 17.96 -2.55
CA HIS A 66 5.85 18.36 -3.41
C HIS A 66 6.17 19.84 -3.16
N GLU A 67 7.46 20.20 -3.10
CA GLU A 67 7.94 21.57 -2.88
C GLU A 67 7.31 22.32 -1.69
N GLY A 68 7.01 21.60 -0.60
CA GLY A 68 6.45 22.20 0.62
C GLY A 68 4.93 22.44 0.56
N ALA A 69 4.27 22.05 -0.53
CA ALA A 69 2.81 22.08 -0.66
C ALA A 69 2.23 20.66 -0.64
N ALA A 70 0.98 20.54 -0.17
CA ALA A 70 0.21 19.32 -0.33
C ALA A 70 -0.09 19.09 -1.81
N TRP A 71 0.07 17.85 -2.27
CA TRP A 71 -0.19 17.44 -3.63
C TRP A 71 -1.53 16.73 -3.72
N SER A 72 -2.31 17.05 -4.74
CA SER A 72 -3.49 16.26 -5.11
C SER A 72 -3.54 16.19 -6.64
N PRO A 73 -3.53 14.98 -7.23
CA PRO A 73 -3.63 14.82 -8.68
C PRO A 73 -5.02 15.19 -9.22
N THR A 74 -5.97 15.54 -8.35
CA THR A 74 -7.38 15.83 -8.69
C THR A 74 -7.82 17.24 -8.25
N ALA A 75 -6.88 18.08 -7.80
CA ALA A 75 -7.13 19.47 -7.42
C ALA A 75 -6.83 20.45 -8.57
#